data_AF-A0A1I3X2N6-F1
#
_entry.id   AF-A0A1I3X2N6-F1
#
_cell.length_a   1.000
_cell.length_b   1.000
_cell.length_c   1.000
_cell.angle_alpha   90.00
_cell.angle_beta   90.00
_cell.angle_gamma   90.00
#
_symmetry.space_group_name_H-M   'P 1'
#
loop_
_entity.id
_entity.type
_entity.pdbx_description
1 polymer ?
#
loop_
_entity_poly.entity_id
_entity_poly.type
_entity_poly.pdbx_seq_one_letter_code
_entity_poly.pdbx_strand_id
1 'polypeptide(L)'
;MDFFVHLAEGFIGMFQEGGKTFVGLVTGIIPTLICLITAVNAFIKFVGEERIERFAAKCTGNMILRYTIFPILSMFFLTNPMAYTFGKFLPEYQKPAFYDSAVSFCHPITGLFPHANASELFVYMGIATGITQLGLSLGPLAIRYFLVGILVILIRGIVTEYITKAMMKRREAQAAV
;
A
#
# COMPACT_ATOMS: atom_id res chain seq x y z
N MET A 1 -4.10 -48.46 1.20
CA MET A 1 -2.83 -48.06 0.57
C MET A 1 -3.06 -46.87 -0.34
N ASP A 2 -3.99 -46.97 -1.29
CA ASP A 2 -4.27 -45.92 -2.29
C ASP A 2 -4.65 -44.55 -1.69
N PHE A 3 -5.41 -44.52 -0.59
CA PHE A 3 -5.71 -43.28 0.13
C PHE A 3 -4.45 -42.56 0.64
N PHE A 4 -3.50 -43.30 1.23
CA PHE A 4 -2.25 -42.74 1.75
C PHE A 4 -1.31 -42.33 0.61
N VAL A 5 -1.33 -43.06 -0.52
CA VAL A 5 -0.59 -42.69 -1.74
C VAL A 5 -1.12 -41.38 -2.32
N HIS A 6 -2.44 -41.25 -2.53
CA HIS A 6 -3.03 -40.01 -3.02
C HIS A 6 -2.83 -38.83 -2.07
N LEU A 7 -2.84 -39.07 -0.76
CA LEU A 7 -2.56 -38.02 0.22
C LEU A 7 -1.10 -37.56 0.16
N ALA A 8 -0.15 -38.48 0.01
CA ALA A 8 1.27 -38.16 -0.15
C ALA A 8 1.57 -37.47 -1.50
N GLU A 9 0.97 -37.93 -2.58
CA GLU A 9 1.08 -37.32 -3.92
C GLU A 9 0.46 -35.92 -3.95
N GLY A 10 -0.72 -35.74 -3.35
CA GLY A 10 -1.35 -34.43 -3.20
C GLY A 10 -0.53 -33.48 -2.34
N PHE A 11 0.05 -33.98 -1.24
CA PHE A 11 0.95 -33.20 -0.39
C PHE A 11 2.18 -32.72 -1.16
N ILE A 12 2.92 -33.62 -1.82
CA ILE A 12 4.11 -33.25 -2.61
C ILE A 12 3.72 -32.38 -3.82
N GLY A 13 2.61 -32.67 -4.49
CA GLY A 13 2.09 -31.90 -5.62
C GLY A 13 1.82 -30.44 -5.24
N MET A 14 1.27 -30.19 -4.05
CA MET A 14 1.09 -28.82 -3.53
C MET A 14 2.42 -28.05 -3.45
N PHE A 15 3.48 -28.68 -2.91
CA PHE A 15 4.80 -28.05 -2.84
C PHE A 15 5.43 -27.84 -4.22
N GLN A 16 5.21 -28.77 -5.17
CA GLN A 16 5.68 -28.61 -6.55
C GLN A 16 5.01 -27.41 -7.24
N GLU A 17 3.69 -27.23 -7.09
CA GLU A 17 2.97 -26.06 -7.62
C GLU A 17 3.39 -24.76 -6.94
N GLY A 18 3.63 -24.79 -5.62
CA GLY A 18 4.22 -23.67 -4.89
C GLY A 18 5.60 -23.28 -5.45
N GLY A 19 6.45 -24.28 -5.73
CA GLY A 19 7.76 -24.08 -6.35
C GLY A 19 7.68 -23.46 -7.74
N LYS A 20 6.76 -23.95 -8.60
CA LYS A 20 6.51 -23.36 -9.93
C LYS A 20 6.07 -21.90 -9.83
N THR A 21 5.19 -21.58 -8.89
CA THR A 21 4.74 -20.21 -8.62
C THR A 21 5.91 -19.31 -8.21
N PHE A 22 6.76 -19.78 -7.30
CA PHE A 22 7.93 -19.03 -6.85
C PHE A 22 8.91 -18.75 -8.01
N VAL A 23 9.23 -19.76 -8.82
CA VAL A 23 10.09 -19.58 -10.00
C VAL A 23 9.44 -18.59 -10.99
N GLY A 24 8.13 -18.67 -11.19
CA GLY A 24 7.37 -17.70 -11.99
C GLY A 24 7.50 -16.26 -11.47
N LEU A 25 7.48 -16.04 -10.16
CA LEU A 25 7.69 -14.72 -9.56
C LEU A 25 9.13 -14.23 -9.76
N VAL A 26 10.13 -15.09 -9.53
CA VAL A 26 11.57 -14.79 -9.67
C VAL A 26 11.96 -14.47 -11.11
N THR A 27 11.37 -15.16 -12.08
CA THR A 27 11.60 -14.93 -13.51
C THR A 27 10.67 -13.87 -14.12
N GLY A 28 9.57 -13.56 -13.44
CA GLY A 28 8.56 -12.61 -13.88
C GLY A 28 8.73 -11.23 -13.27
N ILE A 29 7.92 -10.92 -12.24
CA ILE A 29 7.78 -9.54 -11.74
C ILE A 29 8.94 -9.09 -10.85
N ILE A 30 9.61 -10.00 -10.14
CA ILE A 30 10.65 -9.65 -9.15
C ILE A 30 11.79 -8.80 -9.74
N PRO A 31 12.40 -9.15 -10.90
CA PRO A 31 13.43 -8.33 -11.52
C PRO A 31 12.96 -6.89 -11.81
N THR A 32 11.73 -6.75 -12.31
CA THR A 32 11.12 -5.44 -12.56
C THR A 32 10.96 -4.63 -11.27
N LEU A 33 10.58 -5.27 -10.16
CA LEU A 33 10.50 -4.60 -8.86
C LEU A 33 11.86 -4.11 -8.37
N ILE A 34 12.90 -4.93 -8.50
CA ILE A 34 14.26 -4.55 -8.10
C ILE A 34 14.73 -3.33 -8.90
N CYS A 35 14.53 -3.34 -10.22
CA CYS A 35 14.83 -2.18 -11.07
C CYS A 35 14.03 -0.94 -10.65
N LEU A 36 12.73 -1.08 -10.36
CA LEU A 36 11.88 0.04 -9.96
C LEU A 36 12.29 0.62 -8.60
N ILE A 37 12.53 -0.22 -7.59
CA ILE A 37 13.03 0.20 -6.27
C ILE A 37 14.37 0.93 -6.42
N THR A 38 15.27 0.39 -7.24
CA THR A 38 16.58 1.00 -7.50
C THR A 38 16.42 2.38 -8.15
N ALA A 39 15.56 2.50 -9.15
CA ALA A 39 15.30 3.75 -9.84
C ALA A 39 14.66 4.80 -8.92
N VAL A 40 13.68 4.41 -8.11
CA VAL A 40 13.01 5.30 -7.14
C VAL A 40 14.00 5.75 -6.06
N ASN A 41 14.82 4.85 -5.52
CA ASN A 41 15.85 5.20 -4.55
C ASN A 41 16.91 6.14 -5.13
N ALA A 42 17.33 5.92 -6.39
CA ALA A 42 18.21 6.83 -7.09
C ALA A 42 17.57 8.22 -7.27
N PHE A 43 16.31 8.27 -7.69
CA PHE A 43 15.54 9.50 -7.81
C PHE A 43 15.44 10.26 -6.48
N ILE A 44 15.11 9.58 -5.39
CA ILE A 44 15.06 10.17 -4.03
C ILE A 44 16.40 10.80 -3.67
N LYS A 45 17.51 10.10 -3.94
CA LYS A 45 18.86 10.62 -3.69
C LYS A 45 19.20 11.83 -4.56
N PHE A 46 18.79 11.85 -5.83
CA PHE A 46 19.02 12.98 -6.73
C PHE A 46 18.21 14.23 -6.34
N VAL A 47 16.95 14.05 -5.94
CA VAL A 47 16.10 15.16 -5.48
C VAL A 47 16.55 15.67 -4.11
N GLY A 48 16.96 14.76 -3.25
CA GLY A 48 17.28 14.99 -1.84
C GLY A 48 16.09 14.67 -0.94
N GLU A 49 16.31 13.81 0.06
CA GLU A 49 15.29 13.38 1.02
C GLU A 49 14.63 14.56 1.72
N GLU A 50 15.41 15.57 2.12
CA GLU A 50 14.90 16.75 2.79
C GLU A 50 13.90 17.54 1.94
N ARG A 51 14.11 17.61 0.62
CA ARG A 51 13.17 18.30 -0.28
C ARG A 51 11.85 17.55 -0.39
N ILE A 52 11.91 16.21 -0.45
CA ILE A 52 10.72 15.34 -0.47
C ILE A 52 9.96 15.48 0.85
N GLU A 53 10.65 15.41 1.98
CA GLU A 53 10.04 15.58 3.30
C GLU A 53 9.39 16.96 3.46
N ARG A 54 10.09 18.05 3.09
CA ARG A 54 9.52 19.40 3.13
C ARG A 54 8.30 19.54 2.22
N PHE A 55 8.31 18.92 1.05
CA PHE A 55 7.17 18.93 0.13
C PHE A 55 5.98 18.17 0.71
N ALA A 56 6.21 16.96 1.22
CA ALA A 56 5.18 16.16 1.86
C ALA A 56 4.60 16.88 3.09
N ALA A 57 5.44 17.51 3.92
CA ALA A 57 5.01 18.29 5.08
C ALA A 57 4.06 19.44 4.68
N LYS A 58 4.27 20.10 3.53
CA LYS A 58 3.35 21.14 3.03
C LYS A 58 1.96 20.58 2.69
N CYS A 59 1.86 19.33 2.25
CA CYS A 59 0.59 18.69 1.96
C CYS A 59 -0.28 18.46 3.22
N THR A 60 0.29 18.56 4.42
CA THR A 60 -0.47 18.39 5.67
C THR A 60 -1.39 19.58 6.00
N GLY A 61 -1.17 20.75 5.40
CA GLY A 61 -1.91 21.98 5.71
C GLY A 61 -3.36 22.00 5.22
N ASN A 62 -3.69 21.24 4.17
CA ASN A 62 -5.05 21.16 3.61
C ASN A 62 -5.59 19.75 3.81
N MET A 63 -6.83 19.61 4.30
CA MET A 63 -7.47 18.32 4.57
C MET A 63 -7.50 17.39 3.33
N ILE A 64 -7.79 17.93 2.15
CA ILE A 64 -7.84 17.14 0.91
C ILE A 64 -6.44 16.60 0.60
N LEU A 65 -5.42 17.47 0.61
CA LEU A 65 -4.05 17.06 0.34
C LEU A 65 -3.51 16.09 1.40
N ARG A 66 -3.87 16.29 2.66
CA ARG A 66 -3.48 15.46 3.80
C ARG A 66 -3.99 14.03 3.69
N TYR A 67 -5.16 13.81 3.11
CA TYR A 67 -5.77 12.48 2.97
C TYR A 67 -5.79 11.94 1.55
N THR A 68 -5.11 12.61 0.62
CA THR A 68 -4.88 12.09 -0.75
C THR A 68 -3.40 12.10 -1.08
N ILE A 69 -2.85 13.27 -1.42
CA ILE A 69 -1.48 13.43 -1.90
C ILE A 69 -0.46 12.99 -0.85
N PHE A 70 -0.65 13.37 0.42
CA PHE A 70 0.31 13.06 1.47
C PHE A 70 0.50 11.54 1.70
N PRO A 71 -0.56 10.70 1.82
CA PRO A 71 -0.46 9.25 1.84
C PRO A 71 0.14 8.64 0.56
N ILE A 72 -0.18 9.20 -0.61
CA ILE A 72 0.38 8.71 -1.89
C ILE A 72 1.90 8.92 -1.89
N LEU A 73 2.36 10.11 -1.51
CA LEU A 73 3.78 10.44 -1.45
C LEU A 73 4.51 9.57 -0.40
N SER A 74 3.90 9.35 0.77
CA SER A 74 4.51 8.52 1.80
C SER A 74 4.68 7.06 1.33
N MET A 75 3.63 6.49 0.74
CA MET A 75 3.67 5.12 0.21
C MET A 75 4.63 4.97 -0.97
N PHE A 76 4.65 5.94 -1.88
CA PHE A 76 5.51 5.90 -3.05
C PHE A 76 7.00 6.02 -2.69
N PHE A 77 7.37 6.95 -1.81
CA PHE A 77 8.78 7.20 -1.49
C PHE A 77 9.34 6.31 -0.39
N LEU A 78 8.58 6.01 0.65
CA LEU A 78 9.08 5.24 1.79
C LEU A 78 8.65 3.78 1.80
N THR A 79 7.64 3.41 1.01
CA THR A 79 7.05 2.05 0.99
C THR A 79 6.46 1.60 2.33
N ASN A 80 5.64 0.55 2.33
CA ASN A 80 5.20 -0.10 3.57
C ASN A 80 6.41 -0.78 4.26
N PRO A 81 6.59 -0.70 5.60
CA PRO A 81 5.84 0.08 6.60
C PRO A 81 6.41 1.48 6.89
N MET A 82 7.52 1.87 6.26
CA MET A 82 8.18 3.14 6.57
C MET A 82 7.34 4.37 6.20
N ALA A 83 6.39 4.24 5.27
CA ALA A 83 5.41 5.27 4.92
C ALA A 83 4.66 5.85 6.13
N TYR A 84 4.45 5.06 7.20
CA TYR A 84 3.74 5.54 8.39
C TYR A 84 4.55 6.54 9.22
N THR A 85 5.88 6.58 9.04
CA THR A 85 6.76 7.53 9.76
C THR A 85 6.49 8.99 9.38
N PHE A 86 5.87 9.24 8.22
CA PHE A 86 5.41 10.58 7.82
C PHE A 86 4.34 11.15 8.77
N GLY A 87 3.70 10.31 9.59
CA GLY A 87 2.84 10.76 10.68
C GLY A 87 3.54 11.71 11.66
N LYS A 88 4.89 11.75 11.68
CA LYS A 88 5.69 12.72 12.44
C LYS A 88 5.39 14.19 12.09
N PHE A 89 4.91 14.45 10.88
CA PHE A 89 4.57 15.80 10.41
C PHE A 89 3.15 16.26 10.81
N LEU A 90 2.39 15.39 11.47
CA LEU A 90 0.99 15.65 11.82
C LEU A 90 0.81 15.80 13.34
N PRO A 91 -0.13 16.66 13.79
CA PRO A 91 -0.54 16.70 15.18
C PRO A 91 -1.21 15.38 15.58
N GLU A 92 -1.20 15.09 16.88
CA GLU A 92 -1.60 13.77 17.41
C GLU A 92 -3.01 13.34 16.96
N TYR A 93 -3.97 14.26 16.96
CA TYR A 93 -5.35 13.98 16.58
C TYR A 93 -5.55 13.64 15.09
N GLN A 94 -4.56 13.89 14.23
CA GLN A 94 -4.60 13.59 12.79
C GLN A 94 -3.82 12.33 12.43
N LYS A 95 -2.95 11.83 13.32
CA LYS A 95 -2.13 10.63 13.05
C LYS A 95 -2.97 9.38 12.79
N PRO A 96 -4.06 9.09 13.54
CA PRO A 96 -4.90 7.93 13.24
C PRO A 96 -5.54 8.00 11.84
N ALA A 97 -6.02 9.17 11.45
CA ALA A 97 -6.61 9.41 10.14
C ALA A 97 -5.61 9.28 8.99
N PHE A 98 -4.39 9.78 9.20
CA PHE A 98 -3.31 9.57 8.23
C PHE A 98 -2.91 8.11 8.12
N TYR A 99 -2.74 7.42 9.25
CA TYR A 99 -2.44 5.99 9.25
C TYR A 99 -3.50 5.21 8.47
N ASP A 100 -4.78 5.47 8.76
CA ASP A 100 -5.91 4.86 8.06
C ASP A 100 -5.90 5.13 6.54
N SER A 101 -5.58 6.36 6.15
CA SER A 101 -5.44 6.74 4.74
C SER A 101 -4.26 6.02 4.06
N ALA A 102 -3.09 6.00 4.71
CA ALA A 102 -1.87 5.39 4.16
C ALA A 102 -1.98 3.87 4.05
N VAL A 103 -2.45 3.20 5.12
CA VAL A 103 -2.64 1.74 5.10
C VAL A 103 -3.71 1.34 4.10
N SER A 104 -4.77 2.13 3.93
CA SER A 104 -5.80 1.83 2.92
C SER A 104 -5.28 2.02 1.49
N PHE A 105 -4.23 2.83 1.29
CA PHE A 105 -3.61 3.01 -0.02
C PHE A 105 -2.56 1.96 -0.36
N CYS A 106 -2.17 1.09 0.57
CA CYS A 106 -1.06 0.17 0.40
C CYS A 106 -1.23 -0.83 -0.75
N HIS A 107 -2.47 -1.22 -1.08
CA HIS A 107 -2.75 -2.11 -2.20
C HIS A 107 -3.16 -1.36 -3.48
N PRO A 108 -4.04 -0.34 -3.45
CA PRO A 108 -4.41 0.43 -4.64
C PRO A 108 -3.23 0.95 -5.47
N ILE A 109 -2.13 1.33 -4.80
CA ILE A 109 -0.94 1.86 -5.45
C ILE A 109 -0.16 0.79 -6.24
N THR A 110 -0.25 -0.49 -5.84
CA THR A 110 0.64 -1.55 -6.33
C THR A 110 0.43 -1.92 -7.79
N GLY A 111 -0.76 -1.66 -8.34
CA GLY A 111 -1.02 -1.88 -9.77
C GLY A 111 -0.18 -0.99 -10.69
N LEU A 112 0.18 0.22 -10.24
CA LEU A 112 1.04 1.15 -10.98
C LEU A 112 2.48 1.16 -10.43
N PHE A 113 2.61 1.08 -9.11
CA PHE A 113 3.87 1.20 -8.40
C PHE A 113 4.04 0.03 -7.43
N PRO A 114 4.34 -1.17 -7.94
CA PRO A 114 4.37 -2.38 -7.12
C PRO A 114 5.48 -2.40 -6.06
N HIS A 115 6.49 -1.52 -6.18
CA HIS A 115 7.52 -1.32 -5.15
C HIS A 115 6.97 -0.78 -3.83
N ALA A 116 5.88 -0.01 -3.87
CA ALA A 116 5.34 0.67 -2.70
C ALA A 116 4.86 -0.28 -1.59
N ASN A 117 4.48 -1.52 -1.94
CA ASN A 117 4.12 -2.57 -0.99
C ASN A 117 4.46 -3.95 -1.55
N ALA A 118 5.75 -4.17 -1.87
CA ALA A 118 6.21 -5.37 -2.55
C ALA A 118 5.92 -6.67 -1.77
N SER A 119 5.92 -6.63 -0.44
CA SER A 119 5.65 -7.79 0.43
C SER A 119 4.21 -8.31 0.32
N GLU A 120 3.27 -7.46 -0.09
CA GLU A 120 1.85 -7.78 -0.21
C GLU A 120 1.35 -7.67 -1.66
N LEU A 121 2.28 -7.67 -2.63
CA LEU A 121 1.96 -7.58 -4.06
C LEU A 121 1.03 -8.72 -4.51
N PHE A 122 1.07 -9.87 -3.82
CA PHE A 122 0.20 -11.01 -4.09
C PHE A 122 -1.30 -10.65 -4.06
N VAL A 123 -1.70 -9.63 -3.28
CA VAL A 123 -3.10 -9.17 -3.21
C VAL A 123 -3.57 -8.62 -4.55
N TYR A 124 -2.76 -7.77 -5.20
CA TYR A 124 -3.06 -7.26 -6.54
C TYR A 124 -2.91 -8.38 -7.59
N MET A 125 -1.85 -9.18 -7.48
CA MET A 125 -1.57 -10.24 -8.45
C MET A 125 -2.65 -11.32 -8.49
N GLY A 126 -3.30 -11.63 -7.37
CA GLY A 126 -4.43 -12.56 -7.34
C GLY A 126 -5.57 -12.12 -8.26
N ILE A 127 -5.87 -10.81 -8.27
CA ILE A 127 -6.94 -10.24 -9.11
C ILE A 127 -6.44 -10.05 -10.55
N ALA A 128 -5.22 -9.58 -10.73
CA ALA A 128 -4.59 -9.41 -12.03
C ALA A 128 -4.48 -10.72 -12.81
N THR A 129 -4.23 -11.84 -12.13
CA THR A 129 -4.17 -13.17 -12.75
C THR A 129 -5.51 -13.54 -13.41
N GLY A 130 -6.63 -13.27 -12.73
CA GLY A 130 -7.96 -13.50 -13.29
C GLY A 130 -8.23 -12.65 -14.55
N ILE A 131 -7.85 -11.36 -14.53
CA ILE A 131 -7.97 -10.47 -15.70
C ILE A 131 -7.09 -10.96 -16.85
N THR A 132 -5.88 -11.42 -16.55
CA THR A 132 -4.94 -11.96 -17.56
C THR A 132 -5.47 -13.24 -18.20
N GLN A 133 -6.08 -14.13 -17.43
CA GLN A 133 -6.71 -15.36 -17.95
C GLN A 133 -7.87 -15.08 -18.92
N LEU A 134 -8.55 -13.94 -18.76
CA LEU A 134 -9.57 -13.47 -19.70
C LEU A 134 -8.98 -12.83 -20.97
N GLY A 135 -7.64 -12.76 -21.10
CA GLY A 135 -6.96 -12.10 -22.21
C GLY A 135 -7.07 -10.57 -22.19
N LEU A 136 -7.44 -9.98 -21.06
CA LEU A 136 -7.65 -8.54 -20.92
C LEU A 136 -6.37 -7.84 -20.42
N SER A 137 -6.21 -6.58 -20.78
CA SER A 137 -5.09 -5.75 -20.32
C SER A 137 -5.22 -5.37 -18.84
N LEU A 138 -4.08 -5.32 -18.13
CA LEU A 138 -4.02 -4.91 -16.73
C LEU A 138 -4.04 -3.39 -16.53
N GLY A 139 -3.77 -2.61 -17.59
CA GLY A 139 -3.73 -1.15 -17.53
C GLY A 139 -5.01 -0.52 -16.95
N PRO A 140 -6.21 -0.86 -17.48
CA PRO A 140 -7.48 -0.39 -16.92
C PRO A 140 -7.69 -0.78 -15.46
N LEU A 141 -7.26 -1.98 -15.05
CA LEU A 141 -7.36 -2.44 -13.66
C LEU A 141 -6.48 -1.57 -12.75
N ALA A 142 -5.21 -1.38 -13.11
CA ALA A 142 -4.26 -0.60 -12.35
C ALA A 142 -4.71 0.87 -12.17
N ILE A 143 -5.19 1.50 -13.25
CA ILE A 143 -5.69 2.88 -13.21
C ILE A 143 -6.94 2.98 -12.33
N ARG A 144 -7.90 2.07 -12.46
CA ARG A 144 -9.12 2.06 -11.63
C ARG A 144 -8.79 1.86 -10.16
N TYR A 145 -7.88 0.95 -9.83
CA TYR A 145 -7.42 0.73 -8.47
C TYR A 145 -6.83 2.01 -7.87
N PHE A 146 -5.93 2.66 -8.61
CA PHE A 146 -5.30 3.89 -8.16
C PHE A 146 -6.32 5.00 -7.93
N LEU A 147 -7.21 5.27 -8.90
CA LEU A 147 -8.20 6.35 -8.81
C LEU A 147 -9.24 6.10 -7.70
N VAL A 148 -9.79 4.88 -7.62
CA VAL A 148 -10.73 4.51 -6.55
C VAL A 148 -10.02 4.56 -5.20
N GLY A 149 -8.77 4.11 -5.13
CA GLY A 149 -7.92 4.21 -3.95
C GLY A 149 -7.85 5.64 -3.43
N ILE A 150 -7.56 6.63 -4.28
CA ILE A 150 -7.51 8.04 -3.91
C ILE A 150 -8.82 8.51 -3.26
N LEU A 151 -9.96 8.16 -3.86
CA LEU A 151 -11.27 8.53 -3.33
C LEU A 151 -11.54 7.88 -1.97
N VAL A 152 -11.23 6.58 -1.83
CA VAL A 152 -11.43 5.83 -0.60
C VAL A 152 -10.59 6.41 0.53
N ILE A 153 -9.31 6.70 0.29
CA ILE A 153 -8.42 7.24 1.35
C ILE A 153 -8.83 8.64 1.79
N LEU A 154 -9.36 9.46 0.89
CA LEU A 154 -9.92 10.77 1.23
C LEU A 154 -11.09 10.61 2.19
N ILE A 155 -12.05 9.77 1.84
CA ILE A 155 -13.25 9.53 2.66
C ILE A 155 -12.83 8.98 4.03
N ARG A 156 -11.97 7.97 4.04
CA ARG A 156 -11.48 7.33 5.27
C ARG A 156 -10.74 8.30 6.17
N GLY A 157 -9.78 9.05 5.63
CA GLY A 157 -9.04 10.05 6.39
C GLY A 157 -9.94 11.11 7.04
N ILE A 158 -10.91 11.63 6.28
CA ILE A 158 -11.88 12.60 6.81
C ILE A 158 -12.71 11.99 7.95
N VAL A 159 -13.33 10.84 7.70
CA VAL A 159 -14.20 10.16 8.68
C VAL A 159 -13.43 9.79 9.94
N THR A 160 -12.22 9.24 9.79
CA THR A 160 -11.38 8.84 10.90
C THR A 160 -10.89 10.06 11.71
N GLU A 161 -10.61 11.20 11.09
CA GLU A 161 -10.28 12.44 11.83
C GLU A 161 -11.47 12.91 12.66
N TYR A 162 -12.68 12.90 12.10
CA TYR A 162 -13.90 13.27 12.84
C TYR A 162 -14.14 12.35 14.04
N ILE A 163 -14.04 11.04 13.85
CA ILE A 163 -14.19 10.05 14.92
C ILE A 163 -13.13 10.27 16.00
N THR A 164 -11.87 10.45 15.60
CA THR A 164 -10.75 10.66 16.53
C THR A 164 -10.97 11.90 17.38
N LYS A 165 -11.36 13.03 16.78
CA LYS A 165 -11.68 14.27 17.53
C LYS A 165 -12.83 14.06 18.51
N ALA A 166 -13.89 13.37 18.10
CA ALA A 166 -15.02 13.08 18.96
C ALA A 166 -14.63 12.20 20.16
N MET A 167 -13.78 11.19 19.95
CA MET A 167 -13.28 10.32 21.01
C MET A 167 -12.35 11.06 21.98
N MET A 168 -11.44 11.89 21.46
CA MET A 168 -10.53 12.69 22.29
C MET A 168 -11.30 13.66 23.18
N LYS A 169 -12.27 14.40 22.62
CA LYS A 169 -13.14 15.31 23.38
C LYS A 169 -13.92 14.58 24.49
N ARG A 170 -14.42 13.37 24.21
CA ARG A 170 -15.09 12.54 25.22
C ARG A 170 -14.14 12.12 26.34
N ARG A 171 -12.91 11.75 26.00
CA ARG A 171 -11.88 11.35 26.98
C ARG A 171 -11.48 12.51 27.89
N GLU A 172 -11.31 13.70 27.33
CA GLU A 172 -11.04 14.93 28.10
C GLU A 172 -12.19 15.24 29.06
N ALA A 173 -13.44 15.13 28.62
CA ALA A 173 -14.60 15.33 29.47
C ALA A 173 -14.70 14.30 30.60
N GLN A 174 -14.32 13.04 30.35
CA GLN A 174 -14.28 11.99 31.38
C GLN A 174 -13.14 12.16 32.38
N ALA A 175 -11.99 12.68 31.95
CA ALA A 175 -10.85 12.92 32.83
C ALA A 175 -11.01 14.17 33.72
N ALA A 176 -11.99 15.03 33.42
CA ALA A 176 -12.32 16.23 34.18
C ALA A 176 -13.38 16.00 35.27
N VAL A 177 -13.90 14.76 35.40
CA VAL A 177 -14.85 14.29 36.42
C VAL A 177 -14.10 13.45 37.44
#